data_AF-A0AA38CQM1-F1
#
_entry.id   AF-A0AA38CQM1-F1
#
_cell.length_a   1.000
_cell.length_b   1.000
_cell.length_c   1.000
_cell.angle_alpha   90.00
_cell.angle_beta   90.00
_cell.angle_gamma   90.00
#
_symmetry.space_group_name_H-M   'P 1'
#
loop_
_entity.id
_entity.type
_entity.pdbx_description
1 polymer ?
#
loop_
_entity_poly.entity_id
_entity_poly.type
_entity_poly.pdbx_seq_one_letter_code
_entity_poly.pdbx_strand_id
1 'polypeptide(L)'
;HKPNPACLSRNLIALLHYGGVPKDFFIKLVREAFNQIQNEFHDRRKALKAVKKHESLDAYHVALRMLSCGIPLHEPLLQHQLNKYMLEEISSFKKGKVPLKDSFYLMGTADPTEQLKSNEVCVILDHGQVCGKVLVYRNPGLHFGDIHVFKATYVEDMEKFVGDSKFAIFFSTQGPRSASDEIAKGDFDGDLFWVSVNANLLKHFKPGTPWERPAQDKVMLQLRPTDLSHEELEEKLIEEFFNLRFAPSNEKGIAAESWLVFMDRLLTPGVKNLKERQSLEQKMLTLTNIYYEALDAPKSGRKVDVPKNLRPHKKPHFLNKNPQNEDPNRFYKSSSVLGEIYDQIPSDTGSQLNEIWTIPCFQKVKVVKIKSEWKRHYTRYLSEMTIALKAAGPSKDSNAKTVIQKYKE
;
A
#
# COMPACT_ATOMS: atom_id res chain seq x y z
N HIS A 1 -7.31 -9.99 -11.71
CA HIS A 1 -6.22 -10.02 -10.71
C HIS A 1 -6.85 -9.77 -9.33
N LYS A 2 -6.59 -10.60 -8.30
CA LYS A 2 -7.13 -10.34 -6.95
C LYS A 2 -6.34 -9.20 -6.31
N PRO A 3 -6.97 -8.12 -5.80
CA PRO A 3 -6.26 -7.04 -5.15
C PRO A 3 -5.53 -7.57 -3.91
N ASN A 4 -4.42 -6.92 -3.58
CA ASN A 4 -3.72 -7.19 -2.33
C ASN A 4 -4.65 -6.89 -1.14
N PRO A 5 -4.45 -7.56 0.01
CA PRO A 5 -5.20 -7.25 1.22
C PRO A 5 -5.14 -5.75 1.51
N ALA A 6 -6.29 -5.14 1.76
CA ALA A 6 -6.31 -3.73 2.07
C ALA A 6 -5.76 -3.49 3.49
N CYS A 7 -4.90 -2.48 3.58
CA CYS A 7 -4.38 -1.99 4.83
C CYS A 7 -4.95 -0.61 5.11
N LEU A 8 -5.19 -0.35 6.39
CA LEU A 8 -5.42 0.97 6.92
C LEU A 8 -4.14 1.81 6.76
N SER A 9 -4.30 3.13 6.71
CA SER A 9 -3.21 4.10 6.78
C SER A 9 -3.34 4.94 8.06
N ARG A 10 -2.29 5.68 8.46
CA ARG A 10 -2.38 6.57 9.64
C ARG A 10 -3.53 7.57 9.51
N ASN A 11 -3.71 8.15 8.33
CA ASN A 11 -4.79 9.11 8.07
C ASN A 11 -6.15 8.44 8.20
N LEU A 12 -6.32 7.26 7.61
CA LEU A 12 -7.56 6.51 7.69
C LEU A 12 -7.89 6.08 9.12
N ILE A 13 -6.91 5.59 9.89
CA ILE A 13 -7.09 5.25 11.31
C ILE A 13 -7.52 6.48 12.10
N ALA A 14 -6.85 7.62 11.88
CA ALA A 14 -7.17 8.85 12.57
C ALA A 14 -8.60 9.32 12.25
N LEU A 15 -8.98 9.36 10.97
CA LEU A 15 -10.32 9.75 10.53
C LEU A 15 -11.41 8.80 11.05
N LEU A 16 -11.19 7.48 10.99
CA LEU A 16 -12.12 6.49 11.53
C LEU A 16 -12.29 6.65 13.04
N HIS A 17 -11.20 6.86 13.78
CA HIS A 17 -11.25 7.08 15.22
C HIS A 17 -11.99 8.39 15.57
N TYR A 18 -11.71 9.46 14.84
CA TYR A 18 -12.42 10.74 14.97
C TYR A 18 -13.91 10.60 14.68
N GLY A 19 -14.28 9.80 13.69
CA GLY A 19 -15.65 9.44 13.36
C GLY A 19 -16.33 8.49 14.37
N GLY A 20 -15.66 8.12 15.47
CA GLY A 20 -16.27 7.39 16.58
C GLY A 20 -15.89 5.91 16.69
N VAL A 21 -15.01 5.39 15.82
CA VAL A 21 -14.51 4.01 15.97
C VAL A 21 -13.64 3.92 17.23
N PRO A 22 -13.91 3.00 18.18
CA PRO A 22 -13.14 2.91 19.42
C PRO A 22 -11.66 2.64 19.19
N LYS A 23 -10.78 3.23 20.00
CA LYS A 23 -9.32 3.00 19.88
C LYS A 23 -8.94 1.52 20.03
N ASP A 24 -9.64 0.80 20.92
CA ASP A 24 -9.39 -0.61 21.22
C ASP A 24 -9.58 -1.52 19.99
N PHE A 25 -10.43 -1.11 19.05
CA PHE A 25 -10.59 -1.82 17.77
C PHE A 25 -9.26 -1.86 17.00
N PHE A 26 -8.59 -0.72 16.87
CA PHE A 26 -7.31 -0.64 16.16
C PHE A 26 -6.19 -1.33 16.93
N ILE A 27 -6.12 -1.15 18.25
CA ILE A 27 -5.11 -1.82 19.09
C ILE A 27 -5.25 -3.33 18.98
N LYS A 28 -6.48 -3.87 19.01
CA LYS A 28 -6.73 -5.29 18.81
C LYS A 28 -6.28 -5.77 17.43
N LEU A 29 -6.59 -5.02 16.37
CA LEU A 29 -6.13 -5.36 15.01
C LEU A 29 -4.61 -5.44 14.91
N VAL A 30 -3.88 -4.47 15.47
CA VAL A 30 -2.42 -4.47 15.46
C VAL A 30 -1.86 -5.66 16.23
N ARG A 31 -2.41 -5.96 17.42
CA ARG A 31 -1.98 -7.14 18.20
C ARG A 31 -2.23 -8.45 17.48
N GLU A 32 -3.39 -8.61 16.86
CA GLU A 32 -3.72 -9.80 16.07
C GLU A 32 -2.77 -9.96 14.87
N ALA A 33 -2.51 -8.87 14.13
CA ALA A 33 -1.60 -8.89 12.99
C ALA A 33 -0.15 -9.18 13.42
N PHE A 34 0.30 -8.59 14.53
CA PHE A 34 1.62 -8.84 15.11
C PHE A 34 1.79 -10.30 15.54
N ASN A 35 0.82 -10.85 16.28
CA ASN A 35 0.83 -12.25 16.70
C ASN A 35 0.79 -13.21 15.51
N GLN A 36 0.06 -12.85 14.44
CA GLN A 36 0.04 -13.66 13.22
C GLN A 36 1.43 -13.73 12.59
N ILE A 37 2.10 -12.59 12.41
CA ILE A 37 3.45 -12.52 11.83
C ILE A 37 4.44 -13.35 12.65
N GLN A 38 4.43 -13.23 13.99
CA GLN A 38 5.32 -14.02 14.84
C GLN A 38 5.09 -15.53 14.67
N ASN A 39 3.83 -15.95 14.53
CA ASN A 39 3.48 -17.36 14.34
C ASN A 39 3.76 -17.89 12.92
N GLU A 40 3.86 -17.02 11.91
CA GLU A 40 4.11 -17.43 10.52
C GLU A 40 5.50 -18.07 10.35
N PHE A 41 6.50 -17.69 11.16
CA PHE A 41 7.87 -18.20 11.07
C PHE A 41 8.18 -19.44 11.90
N HIS A 42 7.21 -19.97 12.63
CA HIS A 42 7.35 -21.23 13.39
C HIS A 42 6.95 -22.46 12.58
N ASP A 43 6.25 -22.27 11.45
CA ASP A 43 5.82 -23.35 10.56
C ASP A 43 6.35 -23.10 9.15
N ARG A 44 7.00 -24.12 8.56
CA ARG A 44 7.66 -23.98 7.27
C ARG A 44 6.67 -23.64 6.14
N ARG A 45 5.46 -24.20 6.14
CA ARG A 45 4.46 -23.92 5.09
C ARG A 45 3.94 -22.49 5.22
N LYS A 46 3.72 -22.02 6.44
CA LYS A 46 3.33 -20.63 6.71
C LYS A 46 4.44 -19.66 6.32
N ALA A 47 5.70 -19.94 6.69
CA ALA A 47 6.86 -19.13 6.32
C ALA A 47 7.02 -19.05 4.80
N LEU A 48 6.88 -20.18 4.09
CA LEU A 48 6.92 -20.22 2.63
C LEU A 48 5.82 -19.33 2.02
N LYS A 49 4.58 -19.43 2.54
CA LYS A 49 3.46 -18.61 2.07
C LYS A 49 3.67 -17.12 2.35
N ALA A 50 4.25 -16.76 3.50
CA ALA A 50 4.56 -15.40 3.88
C ALA A 50 5.62 -14.79 2.94
N VAL A 51 6.78 -15.44 2.82
CA VAL A 51 7.89 -14.99 1.96
C VAL A 51 7.46 -14.89 0.49
N LYS A 52 6.62 -15.82 0.01
CA LYS A 52 6.12 -15.80 -1.36
C LYS A 52 5.26 -14.56 -1.69
N LYS A 53 4.61 -13.93 -0.71
CA LYS A 53 3.88 -12.66 -0.96
C LYS A 53 4.81 -11.53 -1.41
N HIS A 54 6.11 -11.64 -1.13
CA HIS A 54 7.14 -10.65 -1.44
C HIS A 54 8.14 -11.17 -2.50
N GLU A 55 7.73 -12.13 -3.33
CA GLU A 55 8.56 -12.82 -4.34
C GLU A 55 9.23 -11.88 -5.35
N SER A 56 8.76 -10.63 -5.49
CA SER A 56 9.29 -9.63 -6.42
C SER A 56 10.58 -8.92 -5.97
N LEU A 57 11.13 -9.25 -4.79
CA LEU A 57 12.29 -8.56 -4.22
C LEU A 57 13.47 -9.54 -4.10
N ASP A 58 14.58 -9.22 -4.79
CA ASP A 58 15.75 -10.07 -4.95
C ASP A 58 16.33 -10.61 -3.62
N ALA A 59 16.22 -9.82 -2.56
CA ALA A 59 16.69 -10.17 -1.22
C ALA A 59 15.97 -11.40 -0.63
N TYR A 60 14.71 -11.65 -0.99
CA TYR A 60 13.93 -12.77 -0.41
C TYR A 60 13.99 -14.05 -1.22
N HIS A 61 14.61 -14.03 -2.41
CA HIS A 61 14.83 -15.24 -3.20
C HIS A 61 15.67 -16.27 -2.45
N VAL A 62 16.61 -15.84 -1.59
CA VAL A 62 17.45 -16.74 -0.79
C VAL A 62 16.59 -17.51 0.22
N ALA A 63 15.79 -16.82 1.03
CA ALA A 63 14.91 -17.46 2.02
C ALA A 63 13.87 -18.38 1.33
N LEU A 64 13.29 -17.94 0.22
CA LEU A 64 12.33 -18.73 -0.55
C LEU A 64 12.95 -20.04 -1.07
N ARG A 65 14.17 -19.98 -1.62
CA ARG A 65 14.91 -21.16 -2.08
C ARG A 65 15.25 -22.09 -0.92
N MET A 66 15.74 -21.56 0.19
CA MET A 66 16.07 -22.35 1.38
C MET A 66 14.83 -23.09 1.93
N LEU A 67 13.70 -22.38 2.05
CA LEU A 67 12.42 -22.96 2.45
C LEU A 67 11.91 -24.00 1.44
N SER A 68 12.14 -23.79 0.15
CA SER A 68 11.75 -24.76 -0.89
C SER A 68 12.61 -26.03 -0.84
N CYS A 69 13.91 -25.87 -0.60
CA CYS A 69 14.89 -26.96 -0.58
C CYS A 69 14.87 -27.83 0.68
N GLY A 70 14.07 -27.53 1.69
CA GLY A 70 14.04 -28.35 2.89
C GLY A 70 14.86 -27.85 4.07
N ILE A 71 15.44 -26.66 3.96
CA ILE A 71 16.33 -26.15 5.00
C ILE A 71 15.55 -25.96 6.31
N PRO A 72 16.05 -26.48 7.44
CA PRO A 72 15.38 -26.32 8.73
C PRO A 72 15.28 -24.85 9.15
N LEU A 73 14.17 -24.47 9.80
CA LEU A 73 13.92 -23.08 10.23
C LEU A 73 14.92 -22.54 11.26
N HIS A 74 15.62 -23.43 11.96
CA HIS A 74 16.67 -23.09 12.94
C HIS A 74 18.06 -22.94 12.30
N GLU A 75 18.16 -23.05 10.98
CA GLU A 75 19.40 -22.74 10.27
C GLU A 75 19.69 -21.24 10.38
N PRO A 76 20.91 -20.83 10.81
CA PRO A 76 21.21 -19.44 11.16
C PRO A 76 20.95 -18.42 10.06
N LEU A 77 21.31 -18.72 8.81
CA LEU A 77 21.10 -17.80 7.69
C LEU A 77 19.60 -17.65 7.38
N LEU A 78 18.86 -18.75 7.32
CA LEU A 78 17.42 -18.74 7.11
C LEU A 78 16.71 -17.99 8.24
N GLN A 79 17.05 -18.27 9.49
CA GLN A 79 16.49 -17.57 10.64
C GLN A 79 16.76 -16.06 10.59
N HIS A 80 17.98 -15.67 10.21
CA HIS A 80 18.33 -14.26 10.00
C HIS A 80 17.48 -13.60 8.90
N GLN A 81 17.33 -14.27 7.75
CA GLN A 81 16.52 -13.75 6.64
C GLN A 81 15.03 -13.64 7.01
N LEU A 82 14.47 -14.64 7.71
CA LEU A 82 13.09 -14.61 8.18
C LEU A 82 12.87 -13.53 9.24
N ASN A 83 13.84 -13.31 10.13
CA ASN A 83 13.76 -12.23 11.11
C ASN A 83 13.80 -10.86 10.43
N LYS A 84 14.64 -10.66 9.40
CA LYS A 84 14.64 -9.43 8.61
C LYS A 84 13.27 -9.17 7.95
N TYR A 85 12.67 -10.19 7.34
CA TYR A 85 11.32 -10.10 6.79
C TYR A 85 10.30 -9.69 7.87
N MET A 86 10.35 -10.38 9.02
CA MET A 86 9.45 -10.14 10.13
C MET A 86 9.55 -8.69 10.61
N LEU A 87 10.77 -8.18 10.76
CA LEU A 87 11.07 -6.80 11.12
C LEU A 87 10.51 -5.79 10.11
N GLU A 88 10.65 -6.05 8.82
CA GLU A 88 10.15 -5.17 7.77
C GLU A 88 8.62 -5.10 7.77
N GLU A 89 7.94 -6.24 7.87
CA GLU A 89 6.47 -6.30 8.00
C GLU A 89 5.99 -5.60 9.28
N ILE A 90 6.62 -5.89 10.42
CA ILE A 90 6.29 -5.26 11.70
C ILE A 90 6.55 -3.74 11.64
N SER A 91 7.63 -3.29 10.98
CA SER A 91 7.92 -1.86 10.80
C SER A 91 6.85 -1.15 9.96
N SER A 92 6.16 -1.87 9.08
CA SER A 92 5.06 -1.33 8.29
C SER A 92 3.88 -0.93 9.17
N PHE A 93 3.64 -1.64 10.28
CA PHE A 93 2.61 -1.30 11.25
C PHE A 93 2.94 -0.01 12.01
N LYS A 94 4.23 0.26 12.29
CA LYS A 94 4.67 1.57 12.82
C LYS A 94 4.30 2.70 11.86
N LYS A 95 4.31 2.43 10.54
CA LYS A 95 3.86 3.36 9.48
C LYS A 95 2.34 3.42 9.32
N GLY A 96 1.58 2.75 10.20
CA GLY A 96 0.12 2.68 10.20
C GLY A 96 -0.48 1.74 9.17
N LYS A 97 0.33 0.92 8.47
CA LYS A 97 -0.15 -0.06 7.48
C LYS A 97 -0.74 -1.30 8.16
N VAL A 98 -1.93 -1.16 8.75
CA VAL A 98 -2.57 -2.25 9.51
C VAL A 98 -3.52 -3.03 8.61
N PRO A 99 -3.31 -4.34 8.37
CA PRO A 99 -4.22 -5.16 7.57
C PRO A 99 -5.62 -5.19 8.18
N LEU A 100 -6.65 -5.09 7.33
CA LEU A 100 -8.04 -5.17 7.78
C LEU A 100 -8.81 -6.18 6.91
N LYS A 101 -9.43 -7.15 7.58
CA LYS A 101 -10.36 -8.11 6.93
C LYS A 101 -11.62 -7.39 6.46
N ASP A 102 -12.21 -7.92 5.40
CA ASP A 102 -13.44 -7.40 4.81
C ASP A 102 -13.29 -5.96 4.31
N SER A 103 -12.08 -5.64 3.83
CA SER A 103 -11.76 -4.39 3.15
C SER A 103 -10.87 -4.62 1.93
N PHE A 104 -11.02 -3.77 0.92
CA PHE A 104 -10.45 -3.96 -0.41
C PHE A 104 -10.04 -2.62 -1.01
N TYR A 105 -9.00 -2.60 -1.83
CA TYR A 105 -8.74 -1.50 -2.76
C TYR A 105 -9.33 -1.86 -4.11
N LEU A 106 -10.37 -1.13 -4.53
CA LEU A 106 -11.12 -1.37 -5.75
C LEU A 106 -10.95 -0.19 -6.70
N MET A 107 -10.84 -0.47 -8.00
CA MET A 107 -10.84 0.58 -9.00
C MET A 107 -12.23 1.20 -9.08
N GLY A 108 -12.29 2.52 -8.98
CA GLY A 108 -13.53 3.27 -9.05
C GLY A 108 -13.84 3.76 -10.46
N THR A 109 -15.10 3.65 -10.87
CA THR A 109 -15.57 4.23 -12.12
C THR A 109 -17.05 4.64 -12.02
N ALA A 110 -17.56 5.32 -13.05
CA ALA A 110 -18.94 5.72 -13.14
C ALA A 110 -19.86 4.53 -13.49
N ASP A 111 -21.08 4.54 -12.97
CA ASP A 111 -22.12 3.58 -13.30
C ASP A 111 -22.58 3.73 -14.76
N PRO A 112 -22.33 2.73 -15.64
CA PRO A 112 -22.74 2.79 -17.03
C PRO A 112 -24.25 2.49 -17.21
N THR A 113 -24.93 1.98 -16.17
CA THR A 113 -26.35 1.60 -16.23
C THR A 113 -27.29 2.75 -15.88
N GLU A 114 -26.79 3.79 -15.21
CA GLU A 114 -27.54 4.92 -14.64
C GLU A 114 -28.66 4.52 -13.66
N GLN A 115 -28.62 3.28 -13.12
CA GLN A 115 -29.63 2.75 -12.21
C GLN A 115 -29.36 3.10 -10.75
N LEU A 116 -28.12 3.43 -10.41
CA LEU A 116 -27.75 3.78 -9.05
C LEU A 116 -28.22 5.19 -8.69
N LYS A 117 -28.82 5.33 -7.49
CA LYS A 117 -29.11 6.63 -6.89
C LYS A 117 -27.83 7.28 -6.36
N SER A 118 -27.87 8.60 -6.13
CA SER A 118 -26.72 9.39 -5.68
C SER A 118 -25.99 8.84 -4.42
N ASN A 119 -26.70 8.16 -3.51
CA ASN A 119 -26.12 7.53 -2.30
C ASN A 119 -25.91 6.01 -2.41
N GLU A 120 -26.04 5.45 -3.61
CA GLU A 120 -25.85 4.03 -3.90
C GLU A 120 -24.59 3.80 -4.74
N VAL A 121 -23.96 2.65 -4.52
CA VAL A 121 -22.82 2.16 -5.31
C VAL A 121 -23.08 0.71 -5.72
N CYS A 122 -22.47 0.25 -6.80
CA CYS A 122 -22.37 -1.18 -7.09
C CYS A 122 -20.93 -1.63 -6.79
N VAL A 123 -20.77 -2.66 -5.95
CA VAL A 123 -19.45 -3.17 -5.54
C VAL A 123 -19.35 -4.62 -5.96
N ILE A 124 -18.33 -4.95 -6.77
CA ILE A 124 -18.12 -6.30 -7.30
C ILE A 124 -16.85 -6.89 -6.69
N LEU A 125 -16.97 -8.01 -5.98
CA LEU A 125 -15.86 -8.76 -5.38
C LEU A 125 -15.63 -10.10 -6.10
N ASP A 126 -14.85 -11.02 -5.51
CA ASP A 126 -14.59 -12.34 -6.09
C ASP A 126 -15.84 -13.22 -6.19
N HIS A 127 -16.75 -13.08 -5.23
CA HIS A 127 -17.97 -13.86 -5.09
C HIS A 127 -19.21 -13.17 -5.70
N GLY A 128 -19.04 -12.06 -6.43
CA GLY A 128 -20.11 -11.31 -7.06
C GLY A 128 -20.38 -9.94 -6.41
N GLN A 129 -21.57 -9.40 -6.67
CA GLN A 129 -21.98 -8.08 -6.17
C GLN A 129 -22.28 -8.11 -4.67
N VAL A 130 -21.87 -7.07 -3.96
CA VAL A 130 -22.11 -6.89 -2.52
C VAL A 130 -23.37 -6.05 -2.31
N CYS A 131 -24.15 -6.41 -1.29
CA CYS A 131 -25.32 -5.65 -0.86
C CYS A 131 -25.15 -5.15 0.59
N GLY A 132 -25.69 -3.97 0.88
CA GLY A 132 -25.72 -3.40 2.23
C GLY A 132 -24.87 -2.15 2.39
N LYS A 133 -24.63 -1.71 3.63
CA LYS A 133 -23.84 -0.50 3.88
C LYS A 133 -22.36 -0.77 3.66
N VAL A 134 -21.66 0.19 3.06
CA VAL A 134 -20.20 0.13 2.83
C VAL A 134 -19.55 1.46 3.18
N LEU A 135 -18.32 1.39 3.69
CA LEU A 135 -17.46 2.57 3.81
C LEU A 135 -16.59 2.69 2.58
N VAL A 136 -16.43 3.92 2.08
CA VAL A 136 -15.60 4.22 0.91
C VAL A 136 -14.69 5.41 1.23
N TYR A 137 -13.42 5.30 0.85
CA TYR A 137 -12.39 6.31 1.09
C TYR A 137 -11.31 6.23 0.00
N ARG A 138 -10.66 7.35 -0.33
CA ARG A 138 -9.50 7.40 -1.21
C ARG A 138 -8.26 7.82 -0.43
N ASN A 139 -7.16 7.09 -0.58
CA ASN A 139 -5.90 7.48 0.09
C ASN A 139 -5.11 8.46 -0.78
N PRO A 140 -4.50 9.52 -0.21
CA PRO A 140 -4.70 10.04 1.15
C PRO A 140 -5.77 11.16 1.19
N GLY A 141 -6.94 10.89 1.75
CA GLY A 141 -7.88 11.91 2.20
C GLY A 141 -7.53 12.48 3.58
N LEU A 142 -7.73 13.79 3.74
CA LEU A 142 -7.46 14.57 4.96
C LEU A 142 -8.72 15.27 5.53
N HIS A 143 -9.80 15.40 4.78
CA HIS A 143 -11.03 16.01 5.29
C HIS A 143 -11.78 15.06 6.24
N PHE A 144 -12.43 15.61 7.26
CA PHE A 144 -13.27 14.84 8.19
C PHE A 144 -14.45 14.12 7.49
N GLY A 145 -14.81 14.61 6.30
CA GLY A 145 -15.85 14.03 5.45
C GLY A 145 -15.38 13.08 4.36
N ASP A 146 -14.09 12.81 4.18
CA ASP A 146 -13.64 11.99 3.04
C ASP A 146 -14.02 10.51 3.14
N ILE A 147 -14.43 10.03 4.31
CA ILE A 147 -14.93 8.67 4.47
C ILE A 147 -16.45 8.73 4.31
N HIS A 148 -16.93 8.19 3.20
CA HIS A 148 -18.34 8.16 2.86
C HIS A 148 -18.97 6.82 3.27
N VAL A 149 -20.26 6.87 3.63
CA VAL A 149 -21.09 5.69 3.84
C VAL A 149 -22.06 5.59 2.67
N PHE A 150 -21.93 4.55 1.85
CA PHE A 150 -22.84 4.27 0.74
C PHE A 150 -23.69 3.03 1.01
N LYS A 151 -24.75 2.87 0.23
CA LYS A 151 -25.50 1.62 0.12
C LYS A 151 -25.06 0.87 -1.14
N ALA A 152 -24.32 -0.22 -0.96
CA ALA A 152 -24.04 -1.17 -2.02
C ALA A 152 -25.35 -1.86 -2.46
N THR A 153 -25.68 -1.74 -3.73
CA THR A 153 -26.94 -2.18 -4.33
C THR A 153 -26.67 -3.10 -5.51
N TYR A 154 -27.42 -4.19 -5.60
CA TYR A 154 -27.35 -5.12 -6.72
C TYR A 154 -27.95 -4.48 -7.97
N VAL A 155 -27.23 -4.58 -9.09
CA VAL A 155 -27.64 -4.07 -10.41
C VAL A 155 -27.50 -5.20 -11.41
N GLU A 156 -28.64 -5.76 -11.85
CA GLU A 156 -28.67 -6.93 -12.76
C GLU A 156 -28.00 -6.60 -14.10
N ASP A 157 -28.27 -5.41 -14.64
CA ASP A 157 -27.71 -4.98 -15.93
C ASP A 157 -26.21 -4.72 -15.90
N MET A 158 -25.58 -4.64 -14.73
CA MET A 158 -24.14 -4.38 -14.61
C MET A 158 -23.32 -5.45 -15.31
N GLU A 159 -23.75 -6.72 -15.24
CA GLU A 159 -23.06 -7.86 -15.87
C GLU A 159 -22.92 -7.69 -17.39
N LYS A 160 -23.85 -6.98 -18.04
CA LYS A 160 -23.80 -6.69 -19.49
C LYS A 160 -22.62 -5.79 -19.85
N PHE A 161 -22.18 -4.93 -18.94
CA PHE A 161 -21.09 -3.98 -19.16
C PHE A 161 -19.75 -4.52 -18.69
N VAL A 162 -19.73 -5.20 -17.52
CA VAL A 162 -18.48 -5.63 -16.88
C VAL A 162 -18.08 -7.06 -17.23
N GLY A 163 -19.02 -7.88 -17.73
CA GLY A 163 -18.83 -9.30 -17.98
C GLY A 163 -18.38 -10.03 -16.71
N ASP A 164 -17.36 -10.90 -16.84
CA ASP A 164 -16.77 -11.65 -15.72
C ASP A 164 -15.77 -10.84 -14.87
N SER A 165 -15.69 -9.53 -15.08
CA SER A 165 -14.76 -8.67 -14.34
C SER A 165 -15.09 -8.62 -12.86
N LYS A 166 -14.05 -8.57 -12.02
CA LYS A 166 -14.15 -8.61 -10.55
C LYS A 166 -13.29 -7.50 -9.96
N PHE A 167 -13.62 -7.10 -8.73
CA PHE A 167 -12.88 -6.11 -7.94
C PHE A 167 -12.97 -4.67 -8.45
N ALA A 168 -14.20 -4.17 -8.58
CA ALA A 168 -14.48 -2.80 -8.98
C ALA A 168 -15.60 -2.19 -8.12
N ILE A 169 -15.63 -0.87 -8.05
CA ILE A 169 -16.73 -0.09 -7.47
C ILE A 169 -17.24 0.92 -8.50
N PHE A 170 -18.56 0.93 -8.69
CA PHE A 170 -19.27 1.81 -9.61
C PHE A 170 -20.07 2.84 -8.81
N PHE A 171 -19.85 4.11 -9.12
CA PHE A 171 -20.50 5.23 -8.47
C PHE A 171 -21.63 5.77 -9.34
N SER A 172 -22.74 6.14 -8.70
CA SER A 172 -23.84 6.83 -9.37
C SER A 172 -23.36 8.04 -10.18
N THR A 173 -23.89 8.19 -11.38
CA THR A 173 -23.77 9.38 -12.23
C THR A 173 -24.82 10.46 -11.89
N GLN A 174 -25.74 10.15 -10.98
CA GLN A 174 -26.75 11.08 -10.47
C GLN A 174 -26.22 11.89 -9.28
N GLY A 175 -26.64 13.16 -9.22
CA GLY A 175 -26.32 14.07 -8.12
C GLY A 175 -25.67 15.37 -8.62
N PRO A 176 -25.53 16.38 -7.74
CA PRO A 176 -24.92 17.66 -8.12
C PRO A 176 -23.41 17.59 -8.29
N ARG A 177 -22.76 16.56 -7.72
CA ARG A 177 -21.31 16.37 -7.69
C ARG A 177 -20.98 14.87 -7.68
N SER A 178 -19.86 14.50 -8.29
CA SER A 178 -19.42 13.11 -8.29
C SER A 178 -18.88 12.70 -6.92
N ALA A 179 -19.21 11.47 -6.49
CA ALA A 179 -18.70 10.90 -5.24
C ALA A 179 -17.15 10.87 -5.20
N SER A 180 -16.50 10.69 -6.34
CA SER A 180 -15.03 10.70 -6.42
C SER A 180 -14.45 12.08 -6.08
N ASP A 181 -15.03 13.16 -6.60
CA ASP A 181 -14.54 14.51 -6.30
C ASP A 181 -14.84 14.93 -4.85
N GLU A 182 -15.91 14.41 -4.24
CA GLU A 182 -16.19 14.57 -2.80
C GLU A 182 -15.16 13.85 -1.92
N ILE A 183 -14.66 12.68 -2.36
CA ILE A 183 -13.73 11.85 -1.62
C ILE A 183 -12.30 12.22 -1.99
N ALA A 184 -11.73 13.13 -1.21
CA ALA A 184 -10.36 13.61 -1.36
C ALA A 184 -10.03 14.16 -2.76
N LYS A 185 -11.03 14.72 -3.49
CA LYS A 185 -10.84 15.28 -4.84
C LYS A 185 -10.30 14.27 -5.86
N GLY A 186 -10.89 13.08 -5.87
CA GLY A 186 -10.58 12.05 -6.85
C GLY A 186 -11.30 12.23 -8.19
N ASP A 187 -10.95 11.36 -9.12
CA ASP A 187 -11.67 11.19 -10.38
C ASP A 187 -11.82 9.68 -10.72
N PHE A 188 -11.99 9.34 -11.99
CA PHE A 188 -12.19 7.96 -12.46
C PHE A 188 -11.14 7.58 -13.52
N ASP A 189 -9.93 8.15 -13.47
CA ASP A 189 -8.85 7.89 -14.43
C ASP A 189 -7.97 6.66 -14.07
N GLY A 190 -8.31 5.98 -12.98
CA GLY A 190 -7.51 4.88 -12.40
C GLY A 190 -7.48 4.88 -10.87
N ASP A 191 -8.17 5.83 -10.23
CA ASP A 191 -8.27 5.95 -8.79
C ASP A 191 -8.72 4.64 -8.09
N LEU A 192 -8.00 4.29 -7.01
CA LEU A 192 -8.31 3.17 -6.15
C LEU A 192 -8.98 3.63 -4.85
N PHE A 193 -10.15 3.07 -4.59
CA PHE A 193 -10.93 3.33 -3.39
C PHE A 193 -10.75 2.20 -2.39
N TRP A 194 -10.42 2.56 -1.15
CA TRP A 194 -10.58 1.68 -0.02
C TRP A 194 -12.08 1.50 0.25
N VAL A 195 -12.55 0.27 0.16
CA VAL A 195 -13.94 -0.12 0.41
C VAL A 195 -13.96 -1.11 1.56
N SER A 196 -14.80 -0.89 2.57
CA SER A 196 -14.92 -1.78 3.73
C SER A 196 -16.37 -2.12 4.02
N VAL A 197 -16.63 -3.43 4.15
CA VAL A 197 -17.91 -4.01 4.62
C VAL A 197 -17.82 -4.43 6.09
N ASN A 198 -16.73 -4.10 6.78
CA ASN A 198 -16.49 -4.49 8.17
C ASN A 198 -17.59 -3.99 9.11
N ALA A 199 -18.31 -4.93 9.74
CA ALA A 199 -19.46 -4.62 10.59
C ALA A 199 -19.12 -3.74 11.80
N ASN A 200 -17.92 -3.87 12.39
CA ASN A 200 -17.51 -3.04 13.52
C ASN A 200 -17.27 -1.59 13.08
N LEU A 201 -16.68 -1.37 11.90
CA LEU A 201 -16.51 -0.02 11.37
C LEU A 201 -17.86 0.60 11.05
N LEU A 202 -18.74 -0.12 10.34
CA LEU A 202 -20.09 0.35 9.99
C LEU A 202 -20.98 0.64 11.20
N LYS A 203 -20.77 -0.07 12.31
CA LYS A 203 -21.51 0.14 13.56
C LYS A 203 -21.12 1.44 14.28
N HIS A 204 -19.83 1.76 14.30
CA HIS A 204 -19.32 2.85 15.15
C HIS A 204 -19.01 4.13 14.39
N PHE A 205 -18.65 4.03 13.11
CA PHE A 205 -18.25 5.18 12.32
C PHE A 205 -19.45 6.07 11.98
N LYS A 206 -19.26 7.38 12.16
CA LYS A 206 -20.20 8.45 11.80
C LYS A 206 -19.53 9.34 10.75
N PRO A 207 -20.13 9.46 9.55
CA PRO A 207 -19.55 10.29 8.49
C PRO A 207 -19.62 11.78 8.85
N GLY A 208 -18.61 12.53 8.45
CA GLY A 208 -18.63 13.99 8.46
C GLY A 208 -19.33 14.56 7.22
N THR A 209 -19.47 15.88 7.17
CA THR A 209 -19.92 16.57 5.95
C THR A 209 -18.84 16.46 4.87
N PRO A 210 -19.18 16.08 3.63
CA PRO A 210 -18.22 16.02 2.53
C PRO A 210 -17.43 17.31 2.39
N TRP A 211 -16.20 17.19 1.88
CA TRP A 211 -15.39 18.37 1.62
C TRP A 211 -16.01 19.20 0.51
N GLU A 212 -16.21 20.49 0.72
CA GLU A 212 -16.64 21.43 -0.32
C GLU A 212 -15.46 22.27 -0.79
N ARG A 213 -15.37 22.47 -2.11
CA ARG A 213 -14.36 23.34 -2.70
C ARG A 213 -14.63 24.78 -2.23
N PRO A 214 -13.67 25.46 -1.59
CA PRO A 214 -13.83 26.86 -1.26
C PRO A 214 -14.11 27.69 -2.51
N ALA A 215 -14.97 28.70 -2.39
CA ALA A 215 -15.18 29.67 -3.46
C ALA A 215 -13.84 30.29 -3.84
N GLN A 216 -13.44 30.15 -5.12
CA GLN A 216 -12.17 30.68 -5.58
C GLN A 216 -12.28 32.18 -5.79
N ASP A 217 -11.33 32.94 -5.26
CA ASP A 217 -11.10 34.31 -5.70
C ASP A 217 -10.74 34.32 -7.19
N LYS A 218 -11.13 35.41 -7.89
CA LYS A 218 -11.01 35.61 -9.35
C LYS A 218 -9.81 34.88 -9.95
N VAL A 219 -10.11 33.97 -10.88
CA VAL A 219 -9.12 33.28 -11.72
C VAL A 219 -8.09 34.29 -12.19
N MET A 220 -6.85 34.20 -11.71
CA MET A 220 -5.75 34.90 -12.36
C MET A 220 -5.77 34.48 -13.81
N LEU A 221 -5.93 35.43 -14.73
CA LEU A 221 -5.83 35.22 -16.17
C LEU A 221 -4.45 34.60 -16.45
N GLN A 222 -4.40 33.28 -16.55
CA GLN A 222 -3.22 32.59 -17.03
C GLN A 222 -3.27 32.62 -18.55
N LEU A 223 -2.16 33.07 -19.15
CA LEU A 223 -1.94 32.95 -20.59
C LEU A 223 -2.08 31.47 -20.98
N ARG A 224 -2.96 31.17 -21.93
CA ARG A 224 -3.10 29.82 -22.45
C ARG A 224 -1.89 29.49 -23.31
N PRO A 225 -1.54 28.21 -23.50
CA PRO A 225 -0.47 27.83 -24.41
C PRO A 225 -0.66 28.40 -25.83
N THR A 226 -1.91 28.57 -26.26
CA THR A 226 -2.28 29.15 -27.55
C THR A 226 -2.02 30.65 -27.66
N ASP A 227 -1.79 31.33 -26.56
CA ASP A 227 -1.56 32.77 -26.50
C ASP A 227 -0.06 33.13 -26.56
N LEU A 228 0.83 32.13 -26.71
CA LEU A 228 2.29 32.26 -26.74
C LEU A 228 2.86 31.92 -28.13
N SER A 229 3.98 32.54 -28.51
CA SER A 229 4.75 32.10 -29.68
C SER A 229 5.37 30.72 -29.44
N HIS A 230 5.89 30.09 -30.51
CA HIS A 230 6.56 28.80 -30.39
C HIS A 230 7.81 28.88 -29.49
N GLU A 231 8.62 29.92 -29.67
CA GLU A 231 9.84 30.17 -28.91
C GLU A 231 9.53 30.47 -27.43
N GLU A 232 8.51 31.30 -27.17
CA GLU A 232 8.08 31.62 -25.79
C GLU A 232 7.51 30.38 -25.07
N LEU A 233 6.80 29.52 -25.80
CA LEU A 233 6.29 28.27 -25.25
C LEU A 233 7.43 27.30 -24.92
N GLU A 234 8.41 27.16 -25.81
CA GLU A 234 9.59 26.32 -25.58
C GLU A 234 10.37 26.81 -24.34
N GLU A 235 10.64 28.11 -24.25
CA GLU A 235 11.34 28.71 -23.10
C GLU A 235 10.59 28.44 -21.78
N LYS A 236 9.25 28.65 -21.76
CA LYS A 236 8.44 28.36 -20.58
C LYS A 236 8.43 26.89 -20.20
N LEU A 237 8.37 25.96 -21.17
CA LEU A 237 8.41 24.53 -20.89
C LEU A 237 9.76 24.12 -20.28
N ILE A 238 10.85 24.71 -20.77
CA ILE A 238 12.19 24.50 -20.23
C ILE A 238 12.27 25.05 -18.79
N GLU A 239 11.80 26.27 -18.55
CA GLU A 239 11.77 26.88 -17.23
C GLU A 239 10.96 26.04 -16.22
N GLU A 240 9.76 25.61 -16.61
CA GLU A 240 8.91 24.74 -15.79
C GLU A 240 9.57 23.38 -15.50
N PHE A 241 10.24 22.79 -16.50
CA PHE A 241 11.02 21.56 -16.28
C PHE A 241 12.12 21.74 -15.24
N PHE A 242 12.89 22.83 -15.32
CA PHE A 242 13.94 23.13 -14.35
C PHE A 242 13.36 23.38 -12.95
N ASN A 243 12.28 24.16 -12.86
CA ASN A 243 11.60 24.44 -11.60
C ASN A 243 11.08 23.15 -10.94
N LEU A 244 10.40 22.28 -11.69
CA LEU A 244 9.88 21.02 -11.17
C LEU A 244 10.98 20.04 -10.75
N ARG A 245 12.09 20.01 -11.49
CA ARG A 245 13.19 19.06 -11.23
C ARG A 245 14.12 19.51 -10.11
N PHE A 246 14.44 20.79 -10.03
CA PHE A 246 15.50 21.30 -9.15
C PHE A 246 15.00 22.21 -8.03
N ALA A 247 13.77 22.72 -8.10
CA ALA A 247 13.13 23.49 -7.05
C ALA A 247 11.72 22.94 -6.69
N PRO A 248 11.60 21.63 -6.39
CA PRO A 248 10.29 21.04 -6.14
C PRO A 248 9.62 21.66 -4.91
N SER A 249 8.35 22.03 -5.05
CA SER A 249 7.53 22.45 -3.92
C SER A 249 7.26 21.26 -2.99
N ASN A 250 7.59 21.44 -1.71
CA ASN A 250 7.31 20.46 -0.66
C ASN A 250 6.00 20.76 0.09
N GLU A 251 5.23 21.75 -0.36
CA GLU A 251 4.09 22.29 0.37
C GLU A 251 2.96 21.25 0.55
N LYS A 252 2.74 20.37 -0.44
CA LYS A 252 1.82 19.22 -0.28
C LYS A 252 2.23 18.29 0.87
N GLY A 253 3.54 18.05 1.02
CA GLY A 253 4.09 17.18 2.07
C GLY A 253 4.02 17.85 3.44
N ILE A 254 4.35 19.15 3.49
CA ILE A 254 4.27 19.97 4.70
C ILE A 254 2.81 20.06 5.19
N ALA A 255 1.86 20.27 4.27
CA ALA A 255 0.43 20.32 4.60
C ALA A 255 -0.06 19.00 5.19
N ALA A 256 0.22 17.87 4.52
CA ALA A 256 -0.19 16.55 4.98
C ALA A 256 0.44 16.17 6.33
N GLU A 257 1.73 16.45 6.53
CA GLU A 257 2.41 16.17 7.79
C GLU A 257 1.86 17.07 8.93
N SER A 258 1.69 18.37 8.67
CA SER A 258 1.14 19.31 9.64
C SER A 258 -0.28 18.93 10.05
N TRP A 259 -1.10 18.50 9.08
CA TRP A 259 -2.45 18.00 9.32
C TRP A 259 -2.42 16.79 10.26
N LEU A 260 -1.54 15.81 10.01
CA LEU A 260 -1.42 14.61 10.83
C LEU A 260 -0.99 14.94 12.26
N VAL A 261 -0.10 15.92 12.44
CA VAL A 261 0.33 16.38 13.77
C VAL A 261 -0.83 17.04 14.53
N PHE A 262 -1.64 17.88 13.88
CA PHE A 262 -2.80 18.48 14.54
C PHE A 262 -3.91 17.48 14.81
N MET A 263 -4.12 16.52 13.90
CA MET A 263 -5.04 15.41 14.12
C MET A 263 -4.61 14.56 15.33
N ASP A 264 -3.32 14.27 15.46
CA ASP A 264 -2.78 13.54 16.61
C ASP A 264 -3.07 14.25 17.94
N ARG A 265 -2.86 15.57 17.97
CA ARG A 265 -3.20 16.41 19.13
C ARG A 265 -4.70 16.39 19.41
N LEU A 266 -5.52 16.51 18.36
CA LEU A 266 -6.98 16.50 18.46
C LEU A 266 -7.52 15.17 19.04
N LEU A 267 -6.86 14.06 18.72
CA LEU A 267 -7.19 12.72 19.22
C LEU A 267 -6.59 12.41 20.60
N THR A 268 -5.78 13.31 21.17
CA THR A 268 -5.18 13.12 22.49
C THR A 268 -6.23 13.39 23.59
N PRO A 269 -6.44 12.49 24.57
CA PRO A 269 -7.49 12.64 25.61
C PRO A 269 -7.44 13.92 26.46
N GLY A 270 -6.33 14.65 26.42
CA GLY A 270 -6.08 15.88 27.18
C GLY A 270 -6.69 17.16 26.60
N VAL A 271 -7.13 17.18 25.33
CA VAL A 271 -7.74 18.37 24.71
C VAL A 271 -9.20 18.50 25.18
N LYS A 272 -9.38 18.93 26.43
CA LYS A 272 -10.71 19.14 27.05
C LYS A 272 -11.31 20.50 26.72
N ASN A 273 -10.48 21.46 26.30
CA ASN A 273 -10.93 22.81 26.02
C ASN A 273 -11.58 22.87 24.62
N LEU A 274 -12.89 23.12 24.58
CA LEU A 274 -13.65 23.28 23.34
C LEU A 274 -13.03 24.32 22.39
N LYS A 275 -12.43 25.39 22.92
CA LYS A 275 -11.77 26.43 22.10
C LYS A 275 -10.51 25.91 21.42
N GLU A 276 -9.70 25.11 22.12
CA GLU A 276 -8.51 24.50 21.52
C GLU A 276 -8.92 23.51 20.43
N ARG A 277 -9.93 22.69 20.71
CA ARG A 277 -10.49 21.75 19.76
C ARG A 277 -10.96 22.44 18.47
N GLN A 278 -11.81 23.45 18.58
CA GLN A 278 -12.29 24.23 17.45
C GLN A 278 -11.14 24.90 16.67
N SER A 279 -10.15 25.43 17.39
CA SER A 279 -8.96 26.03 16.75
C SER A 279 -8.16 25.00 15.94
N LEU A 280 -7.98 23.79 16.46
CA LEU A 280 -7.30 22.70 15.74
C LEU A 280 -8.10 22.26 14.51
N GLU A 281 -9.41 22.05 14.66
CA GLU A 281 -10.30 21.69 13.55
C GLU A 281 -10.25 22.74 12.43
N GLN A 282 -10.27 24.02 12.76
CA GLN A 282 -10.14 25.10 11.77
C GLN A 282 -8.78 25.09 11.06
N LYS A 283 -7.67 24.93 11.79
CA LYS A 283 -6.34 24.79 11.18
C LYS A 283 -6.27 23.60 10.24
N MET A 284 -6.89 22.48 10.63
CA MET A 284 -6.94 21.27 9.82
C MET A 284 -7.75 21.46 8.55
N LEU A 285 -8.92 22.11 8.63
CA LEU A 285 -9.72 22.44 7.44
C LEU A 285 -8.93 23.34 6.47
N THR A 286 -8.23 24.36 6.98
CA THR A 286 -7.36 25.19 6.14
C THR A 286 -6.23 24.37 5.50
N LEU A 287 -5.59 23.49 6.25
CA LEU A 287 -4.54 22.60 5.73
C LEU A 287 -5.08 21.62 4.68
N THR A 288 -6.29 21.10 4.85
CA THR A 288 -6.95 20.24 3.87
C THR A 288 -7.21 20.99 2.55
N ASN A 289 -7.69 22.22 2.62
CA ASN A 289 -7.88 23.06 1.43
C ASN A 289 -6.55 23.29 0.69
N ILE A 290 -5.51 23.70 1.43
CA ILE A 290 -4.16 23.88 0.89
C ILE A 290 -3.64 22.59 0.26
N TYR A 291 -3.85 21.44 0.90
CA TYR A 291 -3.41 20.14 0.40
C TYR A 291 -4.09 19.79 -0.94
N TYR A 292 -5.42 19.93 -1.02
CA TYR A 292 -6.18 19.64 -2.24
C TYR A 292 -5.96 20.64 -3.37
N GLU A 293 -5.59 21.87 -3.07
CA GLU A 293 -5.11 22.82 -4.07
C GLU A 293 -3.70 22.45 -4.54
N ALA A 294 -2.81 22.06 -3.63
CA ALA A 294 -1.44 21.67 -3.95
C ALA A 294 -1.35 20.38 -4.81
N LEU A 295 -2.36 19.51 -4.77
CA LEU A 295 -2.45 18.34 -5.66
C LEU A 295 -2.63 18.75 -7.14
N ASP A 296 -3.43 19.78 -7.40
CA ASP A 296 -3.71 20.29 -8.75
C ASP A 296 -2.81 21.45 -9.18
N ALA A 297 -2.04 22.02 -8.25
CA ALA A 297 -1.09 23.10 -8.52
C ALA A 297 -0.19 22.85 -9.75
N PRO A 298 0.37 21.64 -9.97
CA PRO A 298 1.16 21.35 -11.17
C PRO A 298 0.35 21.43 -12.47
N LYS A 299 -0.96 21.13 -12.43
CA LYS A 299 -1.85 21.20 -13.61
C LYS A 299 -2.35 22.63 -13.85
N SER A 300 -2.53 23.41 -12.78
CA SER A 300 -3.11 24.75 -12.86
C SER A 300 -2.08 25.87 -12.78
N GLY A 301 -0.77 25.58 -12.72
CA GLY A 301 0.30 26.59 -12.58
C GLY A 301 0.19 27.45 -11.32
N ARG A 302 -0.57 27.04 -10.31
CA ARG A 302 -0.80 27.84 -9.09
C ARG A 302 0.30 27.57 -8.08
N LYS A 303 0.82 28.63 -7.45
CA LYS A 303 1.72 28.48 -6.31
C LYS A 303 0.90 28.40 -5.03
N VAL A 304 1.16 27.35 -4.26
CA VAL A 304 0.51 27.09 -2.97
C VAL A 304 1.62 27.10 -1.92
N ASP A 305 1.38 27.78 -0.80
CA ASP A 305 2.30 27.86 0.34
C ASP A 305 1.53 27.54 1.64
N VAL A 306 2.17 26.81 2.56
CA VAL A 306 1.62 26.55 3.90
C VAL A 306 2.10 27.65 4.86
N PRO A 307 1.19 28.50 5.37
CA PRO A 307 1.52 29.55 6.34
C PRO A 307 2.25 29.02 7.59
N LYS A 308 3.18 29.82 8.12
CA LYS A 308 4.01 29.45 9.30
C LYS A 308 3.19 29.07 10.53
N ASN A 309 2.03 29.71 10.75
CA ASN A 309 1.13 29.41 11.88
C ASN A 309 0.41 28.04 11.76
N LEU A 310 0.37 27.46 10.55
CA LEU A 310 -0.11 26.11 10.30
C LEU A 310 1.00 25.06 10.36
N ARG A 311 2.26 25.45 10.59
CA ARG A 311 3.38 24.53 10.76
C ARG A 311 3.57 24.23 12.26
N PRO A 312 3.49 22.96 12.69
CA PRO A 312 3.64 22.59 14.10
C PRO A 312 5.10 22.69 14.54
N HIS A 313 5.32 23.14 15.78
CA HIS A 313 6.67 23.32 16.34
C HIS A 313 7.28 22.00 16.81
N LYS A 314 6.45 21.07 17.32
CA LYS A 314 6.83 19.73 17.73
C LYS A 314 5.99 18.70 17.00
N LYS A 315 6.58 17.53 16.73
CA LYS A 315 5.94 16.40 16.05
C LYS A 315 5.76 15.22 17.03
N PRO A 316 4.78 14.34 16.85
CA PRO A 316 4.65 13.16 17.70
C PRO A 316 5.78 12.17 17.44
N HIS A 317 6.13 11.38 18.46
CA HIS A 317 7.26 10.44 18.43
C HIS A 317 7.21 9.43 17.28
N PHE A 318 6.02 9.03 16.82
CA PHE A 318 5.87 8.10 15.70
C PHE A 318 6.22 8.69 14.31
N LEU A 319 6.45 10.00 14.22
CA LEU A 319 6.99 10.66 13.01
C LEU A 319 8.51 10.77 13.03
N ASN A 320 9.17 10.43 14.13
CA ASN A 320 10.63 10.45 14.20
C ASN A 320 11.19 9.31 13.33
N LYS A 321 11.80 9.68 12.20
CA LYS A 321 12.35 8.70 11.24
C LYS A 321 13.69 8.16 11.71
N ASN A 322 14.46 8.96 12.45
CA ASN A 322 15.77 8.57 12.94
C ASN A 322 16.01 9.08 14.37
N PRO A 323 15.50 8.35 15.39
CA PRO A 323 15.53 8.82 16.78
C PRO A 323 16.93 9.09 17.33
N GLN A 324 17.96 8.49 16.75
CA GLN A 324 19.36 8.65 17.17
C GLN A 324 20.00 9.93 16.63
N ASN A 325 19.51 10.45 15.50
CA ASN A 325 20.13 11.57 14.78
C ASN A 325 19.32 12.87 14.84
N GLU A 326 18.11 12.84 15.43
CA GLU A 326 17.23 13.99 15.51
C GLU A 326 17.15 14.54 16.94
N ASP A 327 17.07 15.87 17.06
CA ASP A 327 16.92 16.57 18.33
C ASP A 327 15.64 16.12 19.08
N PRO A 328 15.76 15.52 20.28
CA PRO A 328 14.62 15.05 21.05
C PRO A 328 13.58 16.15 21.35
N ASN A 329 14.00 17.42 21.45
CA ASN A 329 13.12 18.54 21.77
C ASN A 329 12.11 18.86 20.64
N ARG A 330 12.35 18.36 19.43
CA ARG A 330 11.42 18.47 18.28
C ARG A 330 10.24 17.51 18.38
N PHE A 331 10.26 16.58 19.33
CA PHE A 331 9.25 15.54 19.45
C PHE A 331 8.49 15.59 20.78
N TYR A 332 7.26 15.09 20.78
CA TYR A 332 6.47 14.82 21.98
C TYR A 332 5.98 13.37 21.98
N LYS A 333 5.76 12.81 23.18
CA LYS A 333 5.15 11.50 23.34
C LYS A 333 3.64 11.62 23.12
N SER A 334 3.15 11.05 22.03
CA SER A 334 1.71 11.02 21.74
C SER A 334 1.01 9.93 22.55
N SER A 335 -0.13 10.29 23.16
CA SER A 335 -1.07 9.36 23.80
C SER A 335 -2.37 9.21 23.00
N SER A 336 -2.36 9.60 21.72
CA SER A 336 -3.45 9.30 20.80
C SER A 336 -3.43 7.82 20.39
N VAL A 337 -4.47 7.38 19.67
CA VAL A 337 -4.51 6.05 19.04
C VAL A 337 -3.29 5.77 18.15
N LEU A 338 -2.75 6.77 17.45
CA LEU A 338 -1.59 6.59 16.57
C LEU A 338 -0.30 6.37 17.38
N GLY A 339 -0.13 7.12 18.47
CA GLY A 339 0.96 6.93 19.42
C GLY A 339 0.91 5.57 20.09
N GLU A 340 -0.28 5.16 20.57
CA GLU A 340 -0.49 3.86 21.21
C GLU A 340 -0.23 2.69 20.26
N ILE A 341 -0.65 2.79 18.99
CA ILE A 341 -0.36 1.80 17.94
C ILE A 341 1.16 1.68 17.71
N TYR A 342 1.86 2.81 17.58
CA TYR A 342 3.31 2.82 17.38
C TYR A 342 4.02 2.13 18.54
N ASP A 343 3.55 2.36 19.77
CA ASP A 343 4.12 1.81 21.00
C ASP A 343 3.80 0.33 21.22
N GLN A 344 2.81 -0.26 20.53
CA GLN A 344 2.58 -1.71 20.58
C GLN A 344 3.76 -2.51 20.00
N ILE A 345 4.62 -1.87 19.22
CA ILE A 345 5.65 -2.55 18.43
C ILE A 345 7.02 -2.29 19.04
N PRO A 346 7.76 -3.33 19.46
CA PRO A 346 9.09 -3.17 20.06
C PRO A 346 10.05 -2.34 19.19
N SER A 347 10.84 -1.48 19.82
CA SER A 347 11.90 -0.71 19.14
C SER A 347 13.09 -1.60 18.80
N ASP A 348 13.42 -2.54 19.69
CA ASP A 348 14.48 -3.53 19.51
C ASP A 348 13.88 -4.92 19.31
N THR A 349 13.92 -5.39 18.08
CA THR A 349 13.92 -6.83 17.80
C THR A 349 15.28 -7.13 17.21
N GLY A 350 16.31 -6.88 18.02
CA GLY A 350 17.70 -7.09 17.66
C GLY A 350 17.88 -8.52 17.15
N SER A 351 18.35 -8.64 15.92
CA SER A 351 18.82 -9.91 15.38
C SER A 351 20.04 -10.34 16.19
N GLN A 352 19.85 -11.22 17.17
CA GLN A 352 20.95 -12.01 17.71
C GLN A 352 21.53 -12.79 16.53
N LEU A 353 22.79 -12.49 16.19
CA LEU A 353 23.56 -13.29 15.25
C LEU A 353 23.86 -14.61 15.97
N ASN A 354 23.05 -15.63 15.68
CA ASN A 354 23.32 -16.98 16.13
C ASN A 354 24.61 -17.48 15.44
N GLU A 355 25.41 -18.23 16.19
CA GLU A 355 26.64 -18.83 15.69
C GLU A 355 26.34 -19.68 14.44
N ILE A 356 27.11 -19.49 13.36
CA ILE A 356 26.86 -20.19 12.08
C ILE A 356 27.36 -21.63 12.21
N TRP A 357 26.48 -22.60 12.05
CA TRP A 357 26.84 -24.02 12.07
C TRP A 357 26.46 -24.70 10.75
N THR A 358 27.24 -25.74 10.37
CA THR A 358 27.03 -26.45 9.11
C THR A 358 25.91 -27.49 9.25
N ILE A 359 24.99 -27.51 8.28
CA ILE A 359 23.88 -28.48 8.29
C ILE A 359 24.43 -29.89 8.00
N PRO A 360 24.09 -30.92 8.79
CA PRO A 360 24.58 -32.29 8.59
C PRO A 360 24.32 -32.88 7.19
N CYS A 361 23.26 -32.44 6.50
CA CYS A 361 22.94 -32.89 5.14
C CYS A 361 23.98 -32.44 4.08
N PHE A 362 24.74 -31.36 4.34
CA PHE A 362 25.85 -30.94 3.49
C PHE A 362 27.16 -31.66 3.82
N GLN A 363 27.25 -32.28 5.00
CA GLN A 363 28.44 -33.04 5.43
C GLN A 363 28.37 -34.51 4.99
N LYS A 364 27.16 -35.07 4.87
CA LYS A 364 26.93 -36.50 4.56
C LYS A 364 26.45 -36.72 3.13
N VAL A 365 27.23 -36.29 2.13
CA VAL A 365 27.04 -36.84 0.78
C VAL A 365 28.12 -37.88 0.54
N LYS A 366 27.76 -39.16 0.48
CA LYS A 366 28.61 -40.17 -0.18
C LYS A 366 28.59 -39.89 -1.69
N VAL A 367 29.28 -38.82 -2.10
CA VAL A 367 29.37 -38.32 -3.49
C VAL A 367 29.87 -39.40 -4.44
N VAL A 368 30.64 -40.36 -3.92
CA VAL A 368 31.31 -41.41 -4.71
C VAL A 368 30.34 -42.23 -5.56
N LYS A 369 29.19 -42.65 -4.99
CA LYS A 369 28.26 -43.54 -5.70
C LYS A 369 27.54 -42.82 -6.83
N ILE A 370 26.99 -41.64 -6.53
CA ILE A 370 26.30 -40.78 -7.51
C ILE A 370 27.28 -40.31 -8.60
N LYS A 371 28.50 -39.88 -8.25
CA LYS A 371 29.52 -39.47 -9.22
C LYS A 371 29.91 -40.60 -10.17
N SER A 372 29.99 -41.84 -9.66
CA SER A 372 30.29 -43.01 -10.50
C SER A 372 29.16 -43.32 -11.49
N GLU A 373 27.91 -43.18 -11.06
CA GLU A 373 26.73 -43.36 -11.92
C GLU A 373 26.64 -42.27 -12.98
N TRP A 374 26.76 -40.99 -12.60
CA TRP A 374 26.77 -39.87 -13.55
C TRP A 374 27.92 -39.96 -14.54
N LYS A 375 29.11 -40.36 -14.10
CA LYS A 375 30.24 -40.60 -15.01
C LYS A 375 29.91 -41.69 -16.03
N ARG A 376 29.31 -42.80 -15.59
CA ARG A 376 28.85 -43.87 -16.48
C ARG A 376 27.77 -43.39 -17.46
N HIS A 377 26.77 -42.65 -16.99
CA HIS A 377 25.71 -42.09 -17.84
C HIS A 377 26.28 -41.12 -18.88
N TYR A 378 27.20 -40.24 -18.47
CA TYR A 378 27.88 -39.30 -19.36
C TYR A 378 28.73 -40.02 -20.41
N THR A 379 29.53 -41.02 -20.03
CA THR A 379 30.33 -41.80 -20.98
C THR A 379 29.44 -42.51 -22.01
N ARG A 380 28.29 -43.05 -21.59
CA ARG A 380 27.33 -43.69 -22.49
C ARG A 380 26.64 -42.69 -23.42
N TYR A 381 26.22 -41.53 -22.89
CA TYR A 381 25.68 -40.45 -23.70
C TYR A 381 26.68 -40.01 -24.77
N LEU A 382 27.94 -39.84 -24.38
CA LEU A 382 29.00 -39.37 -25.28
C LEU A 382 29.30 -40.39 -26.38
N SER A 383 29.27 -41.70 -26.08
CA SER A 383 29.42 -42.73 -27.11
C SER A 383 28.23 -42.77 -28.07
N GLU A 384 26.99 -42.77 -27.55
CA GLU A 384 25.76 -42.79 -28.34
C GLU A 384 25.65 -41.52 -29.22
N MET A 385 25.99 -40.34 -28.68
CA MET A 385 26.01 -39.08 -29.41
C MET A 385 27.11 -39.05 -30.48
N THR A 386 28.30 -39.60 -30.18
CA THR A 386 29.38 -39.70 -31.18
C THR A 386 28.97 -40.58 -32.35
N ILE A 387 28.24 -41.68 -32.10
CA ILE A 387 27.69 -42.55 -33.15
C ILE A 387 26.64 -41.80 -33.97
N ALA A 388 25.70 -41.11 -33.30
CA ALA A 388 24.66 -40.33 -33.96
C ALA A 388 25.24 -39.23 -34.88
N LEU A 389 26.32 -38.57 -34.44
CA LEU A 389 26.98 -37.50 -35.19
C LEU A 389 27.88 -37.98 -36.34
N LYS A 390 28.26 -39.26 -36.37
CA LYS A 390 29.03 -39.89 -37.44
C LYS A 390 28.17 -40.34 -38.63
N ALA A 391 26.84 -40.36 -38.50
CA ALA A 391 25.95 -40.64 -39.62
C ALA A 391 26.03 -39.52 -40.68
N ALA A 392 26.18 -39.87 -41.96
CA ALA A 392 26.27 -38.92 -43.05
C ALA A 392 24.86 -38.51 -43.56
N GLY A 393 24.67 -37.21 -43.82
CA GLY A 393 23.44 -36.67 -44.41
C GLY A 393 22.37 -36.21 -43.38
N PRO A 394 21.14 -35.91 -43.84
CA PRO A 394 20.07 -35.31 -43.02
C PRO A 394 19.58 -36.20 -41.86
N SER A 395 20.00 -37.47 -41.79
CA SER A 395 19.73 -38.38 -40.68
C SER A 395 20.52 -38.04 -39.40
N LYS A 396 21.61 -37.27 -39.50
CA LYS A 396 22.46 -36.88 -38.37
C LYS A 396 21.67 -36.11 -37.30
N ASP A 397 20.90 -35.11 -37.72
CA ASP A 397 20.18 -34.23 -36.81
C ASP A 397 18.99 -34.95 -36.14
N SER A 398 18.35 -35.87 -36.86
CA SER A 398 17.29 -36.74 -36.32
C SER A 398 17.84 -37.71 -35.25
N ASN A 399 18.98 -38.34 -35.53
CA ASN A 399 19.63 -39.27 -34.60
C ASN A 399 20.12 -38.55 -33.34
N ALA A 400 20.71 -37.36 -33.48
CA ALA A 400 21.14 -36.54 -32.34
C ALA A 400 19.94 -36.13 -31.46
N LYS A 401 18.81 -35.72 -32.06
CA LYS A 401 17.58 -35.40 -31.31
C LYS A 401 17.04 -36.59 -30.52
N THR A 402 17.11 -37.80 -31.10
CA THR A 402 16.68 -39.04 -30.43
C THR A 402 17.53 -39.34 -29.20
N VAL A 403 18.86 -39.19 -29.31
CA VAL A 403 19.77 -39.35 -28.16
C VAL A 403 19.49 -38.29 -27.09
N ILE A 404 19.22 -37.03 -27.47
CA ILE A 404 18.87 -35.98 -26.51
C ILE A 404 17.57 -36.31 -25.78
N GLN A 405 16.53 -36.77 -26.49
CA GLN A 405 15.24 -37.10 -25.89
C GLN A 405 15.36 -38.26 -24.88
N LYS A 406 16.10 -39.31 -25.24
CA LYS A 406 16.34 -40.49 -24.39
C LYS A 406 16.99 -40.17 -23.03
N TYR A 407 17.78 -39.10 -22.95
CA TYR A 407 18.46 -38.68 -21.71
C TYR A 407 17.81 -37.49 -21.01
N LYS A 408 16.69 -36.97 -21.56
CA LYS A 408 15.84 -35.96 -20.91
C LYS A 408 14.71 -36.58 -20.08
N GLU A 409 14.25 -37.76 -20.48
CA GLU A 409 13.35 -38.65 -19.71
C GLU A 409 14.11 -39.33 -18.56
#